data_AF-A0A855VLI3-F1
#
_entry.id   AF-A0A855VLI3-F1
#
_cell.length_a   1.000
_cell.length_b   1.000
_cell.length_c   1.000
_cell.angle_alpha   90.00
_cell.angle_beta   90.00
_cell.angle_gamma   90.00
#
_symmetry.space_group_name_H-M   'P 1'
#
loop_
_entity.id
_entity.type
_entity.pdbx_description
1 polymer ?
#
loop_
_entity_poly.entity_id
_entity_poly.type
_entity_poly.pdbx_seq_one_letter_code
_entity_poly.pdbx_strand_id
1 'polypeptide(L)'
;MAWVTVRQATELTGKARSSLYRDMAKGRVSYRTEADGGRVVDTSELIRVYGELRLIETHDRDGLRLPDETEKTVSEALIAEIKALREEVAGLRQEMQAMRLLEHKTETAETPRRWWQWGKR
;
A
#
# COMPACT_ATOMS: atom_id res chain seq x y z
N MET A 1 -7.32 18.60 13.50
CA MET A 1 -6.63 17.81 14.54
C MET A 1 -7.65 17.02 15.34
N ALA A 2 -7.20 16.10 16.22
CA ALA A 2 -8.04 15.15 16.93
C ALA A 2 -7.94 15.34 18.45
N TRP A 3 -9.06 15.18 19.16
CA TRP A 3 -9.11 15.14 20.62
C TRP A 3 -8.85 13.72 21.11
N VAL A 4 -7.91 13.56 22.03
CA VAL A 4 -7.52 12.27 22.59
C VAL A 4 -7.63 12.29 24.10
N THR A 5 -8.01 11.16 24.69
CA THR A 5 -8.06 10.97 26.14
C THR A 5 -6.65 11.05 26.74
N VAL A 6 -6.55 11.30 28.05
CA VAL A 6 -5.26 11.27 28.76
C VAL A 6 -4.54 9.93 28.58
N ARG A 7 -5.26 8.82 28.52
CA ARG A 7 -4.66 7.50 28.26
C ARG A 7 -3.99 7.45 26.90
N GLN A 8 -4.71 7.80 25.83
CA GLN A 8 -4.14 7.83 24.48
C GLN A 8 -2.98 8.83 24.38
N ALA A 9 -3.07 9.97 25.05
CA ALA A 9 -1.96 10.93 25.12
C ALA A 9 -0.70 10.33 25.75
N THR A 10 -0.82 9.43 26.73
CA THR A 10 0.34 8.73 27.31
C THR A 10 1.00 7.80 26.31
N GLU A 11 0.20 7.10 25.52
CA GLU A 11 0.67 6.17 24.49
C GLU A 11 1.37 6.95 23.35
N LEU A 12 0.75 8.05 22.91
CA LEU A 12 1.28 8.91 21.83
C LEU A 12 2.55 9.66 22.23
N THR A 13 2.64 10.17 23.46
CA THR A 13 3.79 10.98 23.90
C THR A 13 4.86 10.18 24.63
N GLY A 14 4.53 8.98 25.10
CA GLY A 14 5.36 8.21 26.02
C GLY A 14 5.50 8.81 27.42
N LYS A 15 4.72 9.84 27.77
CA LYS A 15 4.75 10.46 29.09
C LYS A 15 3.82 9.74 30.05
N ALA A 16 4.26 9.60 31.30
CA ALA A 16 3.41 9.08 32.36
C ALA A 16 2.19 9.99 32.60
N ARG A 17 1.04 9.39 32.97
CA ARG A 17 -0.21 10.13 33.27
C ARG A 17 -0.02 11.27 34.26
N SER A 18 0.76 11.04 35.32
CA SER A 18 1.05 12.05 36.35
C SER A 18 1.78 13.28 35.78
N SER A 19 2.64 13.08 34.77
CA SER A 19 3.34 14.18 34.11
C SER A 19 2.37 15.01 33.26
N LEU A 20 1.49 14.35 32.50
CA LEU A 20 0.45 15.03 31.72
C LEU A 20 -0.48 15.84 32.63
N TYR A 21 -0.98 15.26 33.73
CA TYR A 21 -1.82 15.99 34.68
C TYR A 21 -1.09 17.17 35.34
N ARG A 22 0.19 17.01 35.68
CA ARG A 22 1.02 18.09 36.22
C ARG A 22 1.21 19.22 35.20
N ASP A 23 1.43 18.88 33.94
CA ASP A 23 1.60 19.86 32.87
C ASP A 23 0.28 20.59 32.55
N MET A 24 -0.85 19.89 32.63
CA MET A 24 -2.19 20.50 32.60
C MET A 24 -2.43 21.44 33.77
N ALA A 25 -2.11 21.01 34.99
CA ALA A 25 -2.27 21.83 36.20
C ALA A 25 -1.39 23.09 36.17
N LYS A 26 -0.24 23.02 35.50
CA LYS A 26 0.65 24.16 35.24
C LYS A 26 0.24 25.01 34.03
N GLY A 27 -0.82 24.65 33.31
CA GLY A 27 -1.28 25.35 32.10
C GLY A 27 -0.35 25.19 30.88
N ARG A 28 0.59 24.23 30.91
CA ARG A 28 1.51 23.98 29.79
C ARG A 28 0.80 23.29 28.61
N VAL A 29 -0.15 22.41 28.93
CA VAL A 29 -1.00 21.68 27.98
C VAL A 29 -2.45 22.10 28.18
N SER A 30 -3.09 22.60 27.13
CA SER A 30 -4.53 22.90 27.16
C SER A 30 -5.33 21.60 27.08
N TYR A 31 -6.43 21.51 27.80
CA TYR A 31 -7.33 20.37 27.78
C TYR A 31 -8.79 20.83 27.83
N ARG A 32 -9.71 19.93 27.48
CA ARG A 32 -11.15 20.10 27.71
C ARG A 32 -11.64 19.00 28.64
N THR A 33 -12.75 19.29 29.32
CA THR A 33 -13.46 18.30 30.13
C THR A 33 -14.69 17.84 29.36
N GLU A 34 -14.84 16.53 29.20
CA GLU A 34 -16.00 15.90 28.60
C GLU A 34 -17.16 15.79 29.60
N ALA A 35 -18.35 15.43 29.13
CA ALA A 35 -19.55 15.35 29.95
C ALA A 35 -19.44 14.32 31.10
N ASP A 36 -18.59 13.31 30.94
CA ASP A 36 -18.28 12.28 31.95
C ASP A 36 -17.21 12.73 32.97
N GLY A 37 -16.70 13.96 32.85
CA GLY A 37 -15.61 14.49 33.68
C GLY A 37 -14.21 14.09 33.20
N GLY A 38 -14.10 13.30 32.13
CA GLY A 38 -12.85 12.93 31.49
C GLY A 38 -12.13 14.14 30.90
N ARG A 39 -10.79 14.09 30.88
CA ARG A 39 -9.99 15.13 30.21
C ARG A 39 -9.52 14.66 28.85
N VAL A 40 -9.70 15.52 27.85
CA VAL A 40 -9.21 15.31 26.49
C VAL A 40 -8.28 16.44 26.06
N VAL A 41 -7.28 16.08 25.26
CA VAL A 41 -6.23 16.98 24.77
C VAL A 41 -6.19 16.90 23.26
N ASP A 42 -6.02 18.03 22.59
CA ASP A 42 -5.85 18.04 21.13
C ASP A 42 -4.43 17.54 20.75
N THR A 43 -4.31 16.77 19.67
CA THR A 43 -3.01 16.29 19.18
C THR A 43 -2.04 17.42 18.82
N SER A 44 -2.51 18.60 18.41
CA SER A 44 -1.68 19.81 18.25
C SER A 44 -1.00 20.23 19.54
N GLU A 45 -1.72 20.23 20.66
CA GLU A 45 -1.19 20.64 21.95
C GLU A 45 -0.12 19.66 22.42
N LEU A 46 -0.34 18.36 22.17
CA LEU A 46 0.68 17.35 22.45
C LEU A 46 1.92 17.56 21.59
N ILE A 47 1.77 17.81 20.29
CA ILE A 47 2.89 18.07 19.38
C ILE A 47 3.65 19.34 19.78
N ARG A 48 2.93 20.42 20.10
CA ARG A 48 3.51 21.69 20.53
C ARG A 48 4.34 21.55 21.80
N VAL A 49 3.90 20.73 22.75
CA VAL A 49 4.52 20.64 24.08
C VAL A 49 5.59 19.56 24.18
N TYR A 50 5.40 18.44 23.48
CA TYR A 50 6.21 17.24 23.60
C TYR A 50 6.95 16.84 22.31
N GLY A 51 6.67 17.49 21.18
CA GLY A 51 7.25 17.18 19.89
C GLY A 51 6.50 16.07 19.15
N GLU A 52 7.17 15.45 18.18
CA GLU A 52 6.60 14.39 17.37
C GLU A 52 6.00 13.26 18.22
N LEU A 53 4.78 12.84 17.86
CA LEU A 53 4.08 11.76 18.53
C LEU A 53 4.62 10.42 18.05
N ARG A 54 4.68 9.45 18.95
CA ARG A 54 5.03 8.06 18.62
C ARG A 54 3.98 7.52 17.65
N LEU A 55 4.44 6.90 16.56
CA LEU A 55 3.58 5.97 15.82
C LEU A 55 3.25 4.82 16.76
N ILE A 56 2.04 4.85 17.30
CA ILE A 56 1.44 3.63 17.82
C ILE A 56 1.08 2.85 16.57
N GLU A 57 1.94 1.91 16.17
CA GLU A 57 1.48 0.82 15.31
C GLU A 57 0.28 0.22 16.03
N THR A 58 -0.92 0.41 15.49
CA THR A 58 -2.15 -0.21 15.97
C THR A 58 -2.03 -1.72 15.79
N HIS A 59 -1.24 -2.36 16.63
CA HIS A 59 -1.40 -3.76 16.93
C HIS A 59 -2.62 -3.87 17.86
N ASP A 60 -3.59 -4.67 17.43
CA ASP A 60 -4.73 -5.15 18.21
C ASP A 60 -5.87 -4.18 18.57
N ARG A 61 -6.65 -3.83 17.55
CA ARG A 61 -8.12 -4.03 17.64
C ARG A 61 -8.61 -5.16 16.73
N ASP A 62 -7.72 -6.11 16.42
CA ASP A 62 -8.02 -7.30 15.63
C ASP A 62 -7.68 -8.61 16.40
N GLY A 63 -7.64 -8.53 17.75
CA GLY A 63 -7.35 -9.66 18.65
C GLY A 63 -8.42 -10.76 18.70
N LEU A 64 -9.27 -10.86 17.67
CA LEU A 64 -10.18 -11.98 17.43
C LEU A 64 -9.98 -12.64 16.06
N ARG A 65 -9.00 -12.19 15.27
CA ARG A 65 -8.56 -12.93 14.09
C ARG A 65 -7.31 -13.69 14.44
N LEU A 66 -7.43 -15.01 14.47
CA LEU A 66 -6.36 -15.88 14.05
C LEU A 66 -6.47 -15.98 12.51
N PRO A 67 -5.54 -15.42 11.71
CA PRO A 67 -5.47 -15.83 10.32
C PRO A 67 -4.02 -15.94 9.83
N ASP A 68 -3.06 -16.37 10.65
CA ASP A 68 -1.65 -16.42 10.20
C ASP A 68 -1.41 -17.50 9.11
N GLU A 69 -2.22 -18.56 9.06
CA GLU A 69 -2.09 -19.59 8.01
C GLU A 69 -3.00 -19.34 6.80
N THR A 70 -4.23 -18.85 7.02
CA THR A 70 -5.17 -18.56 5.93
C THR A 70 -4.74 -17.34 5.11
N GLU A 71 -4.18 -16.29 5.73
CA GLU A 71 -3.68 -15.14 4.97
C GLU A 71 -2.41 -15.46 4.19
N LYS A 72 -1.51 -16.31 4.73
CA LYS A 72 -0.33 -16.79 4.00
C LYS A 72 -0.73 -17.62 2.79
N THR A 73 -1.65 -18.58 2.97
CA THR A 73 -2.14 -19.41 1.85
C THR A 73 -2.89 -18.60 0.79
N VAL A 74 -3.72 -17.62 1.19
CA VAL A 74 -4.38 -16.70 0.26
C VAL A 74 -3.36 -15.82 -0.48
N SER A 75 -2.32 -15.35 0.22
CA SER A 75 -1.25 -14.56 -0.36
C SER A 75 -0.43 -15.37 -1.36
N GLU A 76 -0.08 -16.62 -1.03
CA GLU A 76 0.62 -17.54 -1.92
C GLU A 76 -0.21 -17.89 -3.16
N ALA A 77 -1.51 -18.17 -2.99
CA ALA A 77 -2.42 -18.40 -4.10
C ALA A 77 -2.53 -17.18 -5.02
N LEU A 78 -2.60 -15.98 -4.45
CA LEU A 78 -2.66 -14.74 -5.22
C LEU A 78 -1.34 -14.47 -5.97
N ILE A 79 -0.20 -14.77 -5.36
CA ILE A 79 1.13 -14.67 -6.01
C ILE A 79 1.23 -15.65 -7.18
N ALA A 80 0.75 -16.89 -7.01
CA ALA A 80 0.70 -17.89 -8.07
C ALA A 80 -0.16 -17.43 -9.25
N GLU A 81 -1.34 -16.86 -8.96
CA GLU A 81 -2.25 -16.32 -9.97
C GLU A 81 -1.61 -15.16 -10.75
N ILE A 82 -0.97 -14.22 -10.04
CA ILE A 82 -0.25 -13.10 -10.68
C ILE A 82 0.86 -13.63 -11.60
N LYS A 83 1.55 -14.70 -11.20
CA LYS A 83 2.61 -15.30 -12.01
C LYS A 83 2.04 -15.95 -13.28
N ALA A 84 0.96 -16.73 -13.15
CA ALA A 84 0.28 -17.35 -14.28
C ALA A 84 -0.21 -16.30 -15.30
N LEU A 85 -0.88 -15.25 -14.83
CA LEU A 85 -1.34 -14.16 -15.68
C LEU A 85 -0.18 -13.43 -16.38
N ARG A 86 0.96 -13.26 -15.70
CA ARG A 86 2.16 -12.66 -16.33
C ARG A 86 2.73 -13.55 -17.43
N GLU A 87 2.72 -14.86 -17.25
CA GLU A 87 3.18 -15.83 -18.25
C GLU A 87 2.24 -15.84 -19.47
N GLU A 88 0.93 -15.83 -19.26
CA GLU A 88 -0.06 -15.71 -20.35
C GLU A 88 0.13 -14.42 -21.15
N VAL A 89 0.27 -13.28 -20.46
CA VAL A 89 0.53 -11.99 -21.11
C VAL A 89 1.84 -12.00 -21.90
N ALA A 90 2.88 -12.67 -21.39
CA ALA A 90 4.14 -12.82 -22.11
C ALA A 90 3.97 -13.69 -23.37
N GLY A 91 3.23 -14.80 -23.28
CA GLY A 91 2.92 -15.67 -24.42
C GLY A 91 2.15 -14.93 -25.51
N LEU A 92 1.06 -14.25 -25.15
CA LEU A 92 0.26 -13.45 -26.09
C LEU A 92 1.09 -12.37 -26.79
N ARG A 93 2.01 -11.71 -26.05
CA ARG A 93 2.92 -10.72 -26.65
C ARG A 93 3.87 -11.35 -27.66
N GLN A 94 4.39 -12.55 -27.40
CA GLN A 94 5.24 -13.27 -28.35
C GLN A 94 4.46 -13.69 -29.60
N GLU A 95 3.24 -14.20 -29.45
CA GLU A 95 2.37 -14.55 -30.59
C GLU A 95 2.05 -13.33 -31.45
N MET A 96 1.72 -12.20 -30.83
CA MET A 96 1.52 -10.94 -31.56
C MET A 96 2.77 -10.50 -32.32
N GLN A 97 3.96 -10.66 -31.73
CA GLN A 97 5.22 -10.34 -32.43
C GLN A 97 5.48 -11.30 -33.59
N ALA A 98 5.21 -12.59 -33.42
CA ALA A 98 5.37 -13.59 -34.48
C ALA A 98 4.41 -13.33 -35.65
N MET A 99 3.15 -12.98 -35.38
CA MET A 99 2.19 -12.58 -36.43
C MET A 99 2.68 -11.35 -37.20
N ARG A 100 3.13 -10.30 -36.50
CA ARG A 100 3.69 -9.10 -37.16
C ARG A 100 4.90 -9.40 -38.05
N LEU A 101 5.74 -10.36 -37.67
CA LEU A 101 6.89 -10.78 -38.50
C LEU A 101 6.45 -11.54 -39.76
N LEU A 102 5.37 -12.33 -39.68
CA LEU A 102 4.80 -13.02 -40.83
C LEU A 102 4.19 -12.03 -41.84
N GLU A 103 3.45 -11.03 -41.35
CA GLU A 103 2.89 -9.95 -42.18
C GLU A 103 3.99 -9.22 -42.97
N HIS A 104 5.13 -8.92 -42.33
CA HIS A 104 6.26 -8.26 -43.01
C HIS A 104 6.97 -9.17 -44.04
N LYS A 105 7.02 -10.48 -43.80
CA LYS A 105 7.53 -11.46 -44.79
C LYS A 105 6.60 -11.61 -45.99
N THR A 106 5.29 -11.51 -45.81
CA THR A 106 4.35 -11.57 -46.93
C THR A 106 4.47 -10.33 -47.83
N GLU A 107 4.62 -9.13 -47.26
CA GLU A 107 4.83 -7.90 -48.05
C GLU A 107 6.14 -7.94 -48.88
N THR A 108 7.21 -8.54 -48.33
CA THR A 108 8.49 -8.66 -49.04
C THR A 108 8.51 -9.80 -50.07
N ALA A 109 7.62 -10.79 -49.96
CA ALA A 109 7.52 -11.92 -50.88
C ALA A 109 6.63 -11.64 -52.11
N GLU A 110 5.94 -10.50 -52.17
CA GLU A 110 4.98 -10.18 -53.23
C GLU A 110 5.55 -9.56 -54.51
N THR A 111 6.88 -9.48 -54.68
CA THR A 111 7.43 -9.34 -56.05
C THR A 111 7.65 -10.72 -56.65
N PRO A 112 6.75 -11.24 -57.51
CA PRO A 112 7.02 -12.46 -58.25
C PRO A 112 8.19 -12.19 -59.19
N ARG A 113 9.39 -12.65 -58.80
CA ARG A 113 10.54 -12.71 -59.70
C ARG A 113 10.16 -13.60 -60.86
N ARG A 114 9.92 -12.98 -62.02
CA ARG A 114 9.52 -13.64 -63.28
C ARG A 114 10.66 -14.52 -63.78
N TRP A 115 10.74 -15.73 -63.24
CA TRP A 115 11.73 -16.76 -63.59
C TRP A 115 11.56 -17.33 -65.02
N TRP A 116 10.51 -16.92 -65.73
CA TRP A 116 10.21 -17.35 -67.10
C TRP A 116 10.82 -16.46 -68.21
N GLN A 117 11.60 -15.43 -67.88
CA GLN A 117 12.14 -14.50 -68.89
C GLN A 117 13.51 -14.87 -69.46
N TRP A 118 14.15 -15.95 -68.98
CA TRP A 118 15.50 -16.35 -69.38
C TRP A 118 15.54 -17.54 -70.35
N GLY A 119 14.49 -17.71 -71.14
CA GLY A 119 14.36 -18.84 -72.06
C GLY A 119 13.87 -18.45 -73.44
N LYS A 120 14.36 -17.34 -74.04
CA LYS A 120 14.32 -17.13 -75.50
C LYS A 120 15.41 -16.15 -75.97
N ARG A 121 16.51 -16.74 -76.46
CA ARG A 121 17.29 -16.46 -77.68
C ARG A 121 18.78 -16.58 -77.44
#